data_AF-A0A942ATZ1-F1
#
_entry.id   AF-A0A942ATZ1-F1
#
_cell.length_a   1.000
_cell.length_b   1.000
_cell.length_c   1.000
_cell.angle_alpha   90.00
_cell.angle_beta   90.00
_cell.angle_gamma   90.00
#
_symmetry.space_group_name_H-M   'P 1'
#
loop_
_entity.id
_entity.type
_entity.pdbx_description
1 polymer ?
#
loop_
_entity_poly.entity_id
_entity_poly.type
_entity_poly.pdbx_seq_one_letter_code
_entity_poly.pdbx_strand_id
1 'polypeptide(L)'
;MAHKYVYLFSEGNATMRNLLGGKGANLAEMTGLGMPVPQGFTITTEACTQYYADGEKINDEIMDQIYEYIGKLEGITGKKFGDLENPLLVSVRSGARASMPGMMDTILNLGLNEAVVDVISKKSNNPRWAWDCYRRFIQMYSDVVMEVGKKYFEQLIDKMKEERGIT
;
A
#
# COMPACT_ATOMS: atom_id res chain seq x y z
N MET A 1 -17.86 22.47 5.89
CA MET A 1 -17.60 21.20 5.16
C MET A 1 -16.43 20.52 5.86
N ALA A 2 -16.45 19.19 5.96
CA ALA A 2 -15.31 18.42 6.48
C ALA A 2 -14.07 18.67 5.62
N HIS A 3 -12.87 18.65 6.21
CA HIS A 3 -11.63 18.91 5.49
C HIS A 3 -11.25 17.68 4.67
N LYS A 4 -10.93 17.86 3.38
CA LYS A 4 -10.66 16.72 2.49
C LYS A 4 -9.20 16.29 2.60
N TYR A 5 -8.96 15.13 3.21
CA TYR A 5 -7.63 14.57 3.44
C TYR A 5 -7.22 13.48 2.45
N VAL A 6 -8.17 12.90 1.70
CA VAL A 6 -7.93 11.79 0.78
C VAL A 6 -8.47 12.12 -0.62
N TYR A 7 -7.69 11.80 -1.66
CA TYR A 7 -8.02 12.08 -3.06
C TYR A 7 -7.79 10.87 -3.94
N LEU A 8 -8.80 10.47 -4.74
CA LEU A 8 -8.60 9.49 -5.81
C LEU A 8 -7.62 10.08 -6.84
N PHE A 9 -6.92 9.24 -7.59
CA PHE A 9 -6.08 9.74 -8.67
C PHE A 9 -6.87 10.55 -9.71
N SER A 10 -8.15 10.23 -9.92
CA SER A 10 -9.06 10.99 -10.79
C SER A 10 -9.47 12.36 -10.24
N GLU A 11 -9.19 12.65 -8.97
CA GLU A 11 -9.55 13.91 -8.30
C GLU A 11 -8.36 14.89 -8.18
N GLY A 12 -7.17 14.47 -8.62
CA GLY A 12 -5.95 15.27 -8.55
C GLY A 12 -5.39 15.65 -9.93
N ASN A 13 -4.31 16.42 -9.95
CA ASN A 13 -3.51 16.68 -11.15
C ASN A 13 -2.09 17.16 -10.76
N ALA A 14 -1.22 17.39 -11.76
CA ALA A 14 0.17 17.81 -11.53
C ALA A 14 0.33 19.11 -10.71
N THR A 15 -0.66 20.02 -10.74
CA THR A 15 -0.57 21.31 -10.01
C THR A 15 -0.74 21.13 -8.49
N MET A 16 -1.34 20.02 -8.05
CA MET A 16 -1.59 19.72 -6.63
C MET A 16 -0.37 19.09 -5.93
N ARG A 17 0.85 19.27 -6.46
CA ARG A 17 2.09 18.69 -5.94
C ARG A 17 2.36 18.97 -4.46
N ASN A 18 1.98 20.15 -3.97
CA ASN A 18 2.19 20.51 -2.56
C ASN A 18 1.26 19.71 -1.63
N LEU A 19 0.05 19.37 -2.11
CA LEU A 19 -0.97 18.68 -1.36
C LEU A 19 -0.85 17.15 -1.49
N LEU A 20 -0.56 16.63 -2.68
CA LEU A 20 -0.51 15.19 -2.99
C LEU A 20 0.92 14.62 -2.99
N GLY A 21 1.93 15.47 -2.81
CA GLY A 21 3.32 15.11 -3.04
C GLY A 21 3.64 14.88 -4.53
N GLY A 22 4.92 14.67 -4.84
CA GLY A 22 5.37 14.46 -6.22
C GLY A 22 4.83 13.18 -6.86
N LYS A 23 4.75 12.08 -6.11
CA LYS A 23 4.24 10.80 -6.61
C LYS A 23 2.72 10.84 -6.81
N GLY A 24 1.97 11.32 -5.82
CA GLY A 24 0.51 11.41 -5.90
C GLY A 24 0.04 12.32 -7.03
N ALA A 25 0.65 13.50 -7.18
CA ALA A 25 0.33 14.42 -8.26
C ALA A 25 0.63 13.83 -9.65
N ASN A 26 1.75 13.11 -9.81
CA ASN A 26 2.08 12.45 -11.07
C ASN A 26 1.13 11.28 -11.39
N LEU A 27 0.74 10.47 -10.39
CA LEU A 27 -0.23 9.39 -10.58
C LEU A 27 -1.60 9.94 -11.00
N ALA A 28 -1.99 11.07 -10.41
CA ALA A 28 -3.21 11.78 -10.77
C ALA A 28 -3.14 12.33 -12.20
N GLU A 29 -2.04 12.97 -12.56
CA GLU A 29 -1.80 13.47 -13.92
C GLU A 29 -1.87 12.34 -14.97
N MET A 30 -1.16 11.24 -14.74
CA MET A 30 -1.18 10.08 -15.65
C MET A 30 -2.58 9.47 -15.76
N THR A 31 -3.35 9.45 -14.67
CA THR A 31 -4.74 8.99 -14.67
C THR A 31 -5.63 9.92 -15.49
N GLY A 32 -5.47 11.24 -15.34
CA GLY A 32 -6.20 12.25 -16.13
C GLY A 32 -5.87 12.20 -17.63
N LEU A 33 -4.64 11.81 -17.98
CA LEU A 33 -4.20 11.58 -19.36
C LEU A 33 -4.70 10.24 -19.95
N GLY A 34 -5.41 9.42 -19.19
CA GLY A 34 -5.92 8.12 -19.64
C GLY A 34 -4.86 7.02 -19.76
N MET A 35 -3.71 7.18 -19.11
CA MET A 35 -2.70 6.13 -19.06
C MET A 35 -3.21 4.93 -18.22
N PRO A 36 -2.74 3.70 -18.48
CA PRO A 36 -3.16 2.50 -17.75
C PRO A 36 -2.54 2.44 -16.35
N VAL A 37 -2.92 3.37 -15.48
CA VAL A 37 -2.49 3.45 -14.08
C VAL A 37 -3.43 2.59 -13.23
N PRO A 38 -2.91 1.66 -12.41
CA PRO A 38 -3.73 0.99 -11.40
C PRO A 38 -4.40 2.01 -10.49
N GLN A 39 -5.71 1.86 -10.29
CA GLN A 39 -6.52 2.81 -9.53
C GLN A 39 -6.09 2.87 -8.06
N GLY A 40 -6.25 4.03 -7.44
CA GLY A 40 -5.84 4.28 -6.07
C GLY A 40 -6.15 5.69 -5.62
N PHE A 41 -5.69 6.01 -4.41
CA PHE A 41 -5.86 7.32 -3.81
C PHE A 41 -4.58 7.77 -3.10
N THR A 42 -4.50 9.07 -2.83
CA THR A 42 -3.43 9.72 -2.10
C THR A 42 -3.99 10.31 -0.81
N ILE A 43 -3.33 10.03 0.30
CA ILE A 43 -3.52 10.73 1.58
C ILE A 43 -2.63 11.97 1.53
N THR A 44 -3.22 13.14 1.77
CA THR A 44 -2.57 14.44 1.55
C THR A 44 -1.40 14.71 2.52
N THR A 45 -0.53 15.64 2.15
CA THR A 45 0.51 16.18 3.03
C THR A 45 -0.09 16.91 4.23
N GLU A 46 -1.27 17.50 4.09
CA GLU A 46 -2.01 18.13 5.18
C GLU A 46 -2.49 17.11 6.22
N ALA A 47 -2.89 15.91 5.81
CA ALA A 47 -3.19 14.82 6.74
C ALA A 47 -1.96 14.42 7.57
N CYS A 48 -0.77 14.48 6.96
CA CYS A 48 0.50 14.26 7.68
C CYS A 48 0.78 15.40 8.67
N THR A 49 0.56 16.66 8.29
CA THR A 49 0.65 17.78 9.23
C THR A 49 -0.32 17.63 10.40
N GLN A 50 -1.57 17.22 10.12
CA GLN A 50 -2.58 16.99 11.14
C GLN A 50 -2.20 15.84 12.09
N TYR A 51 -1.67 14.74 11.57
CA TYR A 51 -1.15 13.63 12.38
C TYR A 51 -0.11 14.11 13.42
N TYR A 52 0.82 14.99 13.02
CA TYR A 52 1.80 15.57 13.95
C TYR A 52 1.16 16.55 14.94
N ALA A 53 0.20 17.38 14.48
CA ALA A 53 -0.53 18.29 15.35
C ALA A 53 -1.36 17.56 16.42
N ASP A 54 -1.87 16.37 16.09
CA ASP A 54 -2.66 15.50 16.98
C ASP A 54 -1.79 14.60 17.88
N GLY A 55 -0.47 14.87 17.94
CA GLY A 55 0.47 14.13 18.78
C GLY A 55 0.75 12.72 18.26
N GLU A 56 0.99 12.61 16.96
CA GLU A 56 1.30 11.36 16.25
C GLU A 56 0.14 10.35 16.32
N LYS A 57 -1.08 10.87 16.16
CA LYS A 57 -2.31 10.07 16.13
C LYS A 57 -3.10 10.38 14.88
N ILE A 58 -3.62 9.33 14.23
CA ILE A 58 -4.57 9.49 13.14
C ILE A 58 -5.93 9.75 13.79
N ASN A 59 -6.52 10.91 13.54
CA ASN A 59 -7.86 11.23 14.04
C ASN A 59 -8.96 10.51 13.26
N ASP A 60 -10.16 10.50 13.83
CA ASP A 60 -11.31 9.79 13.29
C ASP A 60 -11.71 10.31 11.89
N GLU A 61 -11.59 11.62 11.63
CA GLU A 61 -11.93 12.22 10.33
C GLU A 61 -11.02 11.71 9.19
N ILE A 62 -9.72 11.60 9.44
CA ILE A 62 -8.77 11.04 8.47
C ILE A 62 -9.02 9.55 8.29
N MET A 63 -9.25 8.82 9.38
CA MET A 63 -9.49 7.38 9.34
C MET A 63 -10.77 7.03 8.57
N ASP A 64 -11.87 7.75 8.81
CA ASP A 64 -13.13 7.58 8.12
C ASP A 64 -12.99 7.82 6.61
N GLN A 65 -12.24 8.85 6.20
CA GLN A 65 -11.96 9.09 4.79
C GLN A 65 -11.11 7.97 4.17
N ILE A 66 -10.13 7.42 4.89
CA ILE A 66 -9.35 6.28 4.38
C ILE A 66 -10.28 5.10 4.11
N TYR A 67 -11.19 4.76 5.04
CA TYR A 67 -12.15 3.67 4.83
C TYR A 67 -13.15 3.96 3.71
N GLU A 68 -13.65 5.19 3.60
CA GLU A 68 -14.51 5.61 2.48
C GLU A 68 -13.81 5.39 1.13
N TYR A 69 -12.53 5.77 1.03
CA TYR A 69 -11.77 5.67 -0.20
C TYR A 69 -11.30 4.24 -0.52
N ILE A 70 -11.12 3.39 0.49
CA ILE A 70 -11.02 1.94 0.28
C ILE A 70 -12.33 1.43 -0.34
N GLY A 71 -13.50 1.78 0.21
CA GLY A 71 -14.79 1.39 -0.36
C GLY A 71 -14.99 1.87 -1.82
N LYS A 72 -14.54 3.09 -2.14
CA LYS A 72 -14.52 3.58 -3.54
C LYS A 72 -13.62 2.70 -4.42
N LEU A 73 -12.43 2.35 -3.95
CA LEU A 73 -11.50 1.50 -4.70
C LEU A 73 -12.06 0.09 -4.91
N GLU A 74 -12.76 -0.46 -3.91
CA GLU A 74 -13.49 -1.73 -4.05
C GLU A 74 -14.55 -1.65 -5.14
N GLY A 75 -15.36 -0.58 -5.14
CA GLY A 75 -16.37 -0.35 -6.18
C GLY A 75 -15.79 -0.22 -7.59
N ILE A 76 -14.64 0.45 -7.74
CA ILE A 76 -13.97 0.63 -9.03
C ILE A 76 -13.36 -0.69 -9.53
N THR A 77 -12.76 -1.47 -8.64
CA THR A 77 -12.00 -2.67 -9.00
C THR A 77 -12.86 -3.94 -9.04
N GLY A 78 -14.05 -3.92 -8.44
CA GLY A 78 -14.89 -5.10 -8.21
C GLY A 78 -14.27 -6.11 -7.25
N LYS A 79 -13.25 -5.70 -6.48
CA LYS A 79 -12.52 -6.51 -5.49
C LYS A 79 -12.78 -5.96 -4.09
N LYS A 80 -12.65 -6.77 -3.06
CA LYS A 80 -12.88 -6.35 -1.67
C LYS A 80 -11.66 -6.59 -0.79
N PHE A 81 -11.34 -5.62 0.06
CA PHE A 81 -10.17 -5.67 0.94
C PHE A 81 -10.39 -6.72 2.03
N GLY A 82 -9.49 -7.71 2.10
CA GLY A 82 -9.61 -8.85 3.02
C GLY A 82 -10.62 -9.93 2.61
N ASP A 83 -11.21 -9.84 1.41
CA ASP A 83 -12.21 -10.80 0.93
C ASP A 83 -11.63 -12.18 0.61
N LEU A 84 -12.39 -13.23 0.94
CA LEU A 84 -11.99 -14.63 0.74
C LEU A 84 -12.46 -15.20 -0.59
N GLU A 85 -13.09 -14.39 -1.44
CA GLU A 85 -13.44 -14.78 -2.80
C GLU A 85 -12.67 -13.96 -3.83
N ASN A 86 -12.73 -12.63 -3.80
CA ASN A 86 -12.06 -11.74 -4.75
C ASN A 86 -11.27 -10.62 -4.05
N PRO A 87 -10.12 -10.97 -3.43
CA PRO A 87 -9.37 -10.04 -2.60
C PRO A 87 -8.81 -8.85 -3.38
N LEU A 88 -8.91 -7.67 -2.77
CA LEU A 88 -8.18 -6.46 -3.13
C LEU A 88 -6.88 -6.42 -2.33
N LEU A 89 -5.76 -6.30 -3.04
CA LEU A 89 -4.45 -6.03 -2.45
C LEU A 89 -4.00 -4.64 -2.89
N VAL A 90 -3.34 -3.91 -1.98
CA VAL A 90 -2.84 -2.57 -2.24
C VAL A 90 -1.33 -2.46 -2.01
N SER A 91 -0.74 -1.43 -2.59
CA SER A 91 0.62 -1.00 -2.24
C SER A 91 0.56 0.34 -1.54
N VAL A 92 1.37 0.51 -0.50
CA VAL A 92 1.49 1.77 0.25
C VAL A 92 2.87 2.35 -0.02
N ARG A 93 2.90 3.59 -0.51
CA ARG A 93 4.12 4.26 -0.99
C ARG A 93 4.18 5.68 -0.46
N SER A 94 5.25 6.00 0.26
CA SER A 94 5.52 7.36 0.73
C SER A 94 5.77 8.32 -0.45
N GLY A 95 5.33 9.57 -0.32
CA GLY A 95 5.50 10.59 -1.35
C GLY A 95 5.48 12.00 -0.78
N ALA A 96 6.65 12.63 -0.65
CA ALA A 96 6.75 14.03 -0.24
C ALA A 96 6.68 15.00 -1.45
N ARG A 97 6.57 16.30 -1.16
CA ARG A 97 6.63 17.40 -2.13
C ARG A 97 7.92 17.37 -2.95
N ALA A 98 9.04 17.20 -2.26
CA ALA A 98 10.37 17.05 -2.84
C ALA A 98 10.78 15.56 -2.82
N SER A 99 11.57 15.15 -3.81
CA SER A 99 12.14 13.81 -3.81
C SER A 99 13.16 13.72 -2.69
N MET A 100 12.94 12.80 -1.74
CA MET A 100 13.89 12.49 -0.69
C MET A 100 14.30 11.02 -0.84
N PRO A 101 15.52 10.75 -1.36
CA PRO A 101 16.09 9.41 -1.32
C PRO A 101 16.16 8.91 0.13
N GLY A 102 15.69 7.69 0.40
CA GLY A 102 15.69 7.09 1.74
C GLY A 102 14.45 7.37 2.60
N MET A 103 13.38 7.98 2.06
CA MET A 103 12.07 7.99 2.72
C MET A 103 11.49 6.57 2.88
N MET A 104 10.58 6.41 3.86
CA MET A 104 9.88 5.17 4.22
C MET A 104 9.64 4.24 3.02
N ASP A 105 10.12 3.01 3.16
CA ASP A 105 10.14 1.97 2.13
C ASP A 105 8.72 1.64 1.63
N THR A 106 8.63 1.15 0.39
CA THR A 106 7.36 0.73 -0.22
C THR A 106 6.90 -0.61 0.35
N ILE A 107 5.62 -0.69 0.73
CA ILE A 107 4.97 -1.96 1.09
C ILE A 107 4.12 -2.42 -0.08
N LEU A 108 4.34 -3.64 -0.55
CA LEU A 108 3.51 -4.31 -1.56
C LEU A 108 2.66 -5.41 -0.91
N ASN A 109 1.58 -5.80 -1.59
CA ASN A 109 0.70 -6.91 -1.22
C ASN A 109 -0.01 -6.74 0.15
N LEU A 110 -0.22 -5.49 0.59
CA LEU A 110 -0.98 -5.24 1.80
C LEU A 110 -2.44 -5.70 1.59
N GLY A 111 -2.93 -6.48 2.55
CA GLY A 111 -4.20 -7.22 2.46
C GLY A 111 -4.02 -8.74 2.42
N LEU A 112 -2.78 -9.25 2.26
CA LEU A 112 -2.51 -10.68 2.43
C LEU A 112 -2.60 -11.12 3.89
N ASN A 113 -3.22 -12.26 4.10
CA ASN A 113 -3.20 -13.09 5.31
C ASN A 113 -3.28 -14.57 4.88
N GLU A 114 -3.24 -15.51 5.81
CA GLU A 114 -3.27 -16.95 5.51
C GLU A 114 -4.50 -17.38 4.70
N ALA A 115 -5.68 -16.85 5.02
CA ALA A 115 -6.90 -17.17 4.28
C ALA A 115 -6.89 -16.56 2.87
N VAL A 116 -6.41 -15.32 2.72
CA VAL A 116 -6.33 -14.61 1.44
C VAL A 116 -5.27 -15.21 0.51
N VAL A 117 -4.11 -15.64 1.05
CA VAL A 117 -3.06 -16.28 0.22
C VAL A 117 -3.54 -17.59 -0.37
N ASP A 118 -4.34 -18.37 0.36
CA ASP A 118 -4.95 -19.60 -0.17
C ASP A 118 -5.89 -19.33 -1.34
N VAL A 119 -6.68 -18.26 -1.25
CA VAL A 119 -7.59 -17.83 -2.32
C VAL A 119 -6.80 -17.41 -3.55
N ILE A 120 -5.73 -16.62 -3.37
CA ILE A 120 -4.87 -16.16 -4.46
C ILE A 120 -4.09 -17.33 -5.09
N SER A 121 -3.61 -18.27 -4.28
CA SER A 121 -2.97 -19.51 -4.72
C SER A 121 -3.87 -20.30 -5.67
N LYS A 122 -5.14 -20.52 -5.28
CA LYS A 122 -6.13 -21.24 -6.09
C LYS A 122 -6.48 -20.47 -7.36
N LYS A 123 -6.75 -19.17 -7.26
CA LYS A 123 -7.13 -18.33 -8.41
C LYS A 123 -6.04 -18.18 -9.46
N SER A 124 -4.78 -18.10 -9.03
CA SER A 124 -3.63 -17.98 -9.94
C SER A 124 -3.16 -19.32 -10.49
N ASN A 125 -3.64 -20.44 -9.94
CA ASN A 125 -3.09 -21.78 -10.17
C ASN A 125 -1.56 -21.82 -9.96
N ASN A 126 -1.05 -21.00 -9.02
CA ASN A 126 0.37 -20.84 -8.78
C ASN A 126 0.64 -20.68 -7.27
N PRO A 127 0.61 -21.78 -6.50
CA PRO A 127 0.82 -21.74 -5.06
C PRO A 127 2.19 -21.16 -4.70
N ARG A 128 3.24 -21.54 -5.44
CA ARG A 128 4.60 -21.05 -5.20
C ARG A 128 4.67 -19.52 -5.27
N TRP A 129 4.02 -18.91 -6.25
CA TRP A 129 3.97 -17.46 -6.38
C TRP A 129 3.16 -16.80 -5.25
N ALA A 130 1.98 -17.32 -4.91
CA ALA A 130 1.15 -16.75 -3.86
C ALA A 130 1.86 -16.75 -2.49
N TRP A 131 2.47 -17.88 -2.13
CA TRP A 131 3.25 -17.99 -0.88
C TRP A 131 4.55 -17.17 -0.91
N ASP A 132 5.18 -16.99 -2.09
CA ASP A 132 6.32 -16.06 -2.25
C ASP A 132 5.90 -14.61 -2.00
N CYS A 133 4.73 -14.20 -2.51
CA CYS A 133 4.15 -12.88 -2.24
C CYS A 133 3.85 -12.68 -0.75
N TYR A 134 3.33 -13.71 -0.07
CA TYR A 134 3.00 -13.63 1.34
C TYR A 134 4.23 -13.53 2.25
N ARG A 135 5.26 -14.37 2.04
CA ARG A 135 6.52 -14.23 2.80
C ARG A 135 7.17 -12.86 2.60
N ARG A 136 7.12 -12.32 1.38
CA ARG A 136 7.69 -11.00 1.07
C ARG A 136 6.89 -9.90 1.74
N PHE A 137 5.57 -10.01 1.76
CA PHE A 137 4.70 -9.09 2.49
C PHE A 137 5.05 -9.09 3.98
N ILE A 138 5.15 -10.25 4.63
CA ILE A 138 5.54 -10.36 6.04
C ILE A 138 6.89 -9.69 6.28
N GLN A 139 7.89 -9.96 5.44
CA GLN A 139 9.22 -9.36 5.56
C GLN A 139 9.17 -7.83 5.39
N MET A 140 8.52 -7.31 4.35
CA MET A 140 8.40 -5.88 4.10
C MET A 140 7.62 -5.17 5.20
N TYR A 141 6.48 -5.72 5.62
CA TYR A 141 5.67 -5.12 6.67
C TYR A 141 6.40 -5.12 8.01
N SER A 142 7.07 -6.22 8.36
CA SER A 142 7.82 -6.31 9.61
C SER A 142 8.99 -5.34 9.64
N ASP A 143 9.71 -5.17 8.53
CA ASP A 143 10.83 -4.23 8.46
C ASP A 143 10.37 -2.76 8.46
N VAL A 144 9.35 -2.41 7.67
CA VAL A 144 8.95 -1.02 7.45
C VAL A 144 8.00 -0.49 8.53
N VAL A 145 7.08 -1.34 9.02
CA VAL A 145 6.03 -0.94 9.98
C VAL A 145 6.39 -1.33 11.40
N MET A 146 6.98 -2.53 11.59
CA MET A 146 7.30 -3.05 12.92
C MET A 146 8.78 -2.83 13.30
N GLU A 147 9.58 -2.25 12.41
CA GLU A 147 11.03 -2.00 12.58
C GLU A 147 11.84 -3.27 12.92
N VAL A 148 11.36 -4.43 12.48
CA VAL A 148 12.05 -5.73 12.58
C VAL A 148 12.94 -5.88 11.36
N GLY A 149 14.22 -5.53 11.51
CA GLY A 149 15.17 -5.46 10.39
C GLY A 149 15.22 -6.69 9.48
N LYS A 150 15.29 -6.44 8.15
CA LYS A 150 15.32 -7.48 7.08
C LYS A 150 16.26 -8.66 7.34
N LYS A 151 17.42 -8.40 7.97
CA LYS A 151 18.45 -9.41 8.27
C LYS A 151 17.90 -10.61 9.04
N TYR A 152 16.93 -10.40 9.93
CA TYR A 152 16.29 -11.48 10.67
C TYR A 152 15.59 -12.48 9.73
N PHE A 153 14.83 -11.99 8.75
CA PHE A 153 14.13 -12.82 7.80
C PHE A 153 15.07 -13.47 6.77
N GLU A 154 16.15 -12.79 6.40
CA GLU A 154 17.20 -13.33 5.52
C GLU A 154 17.89 -14.55 6.16
N GLN A 155 18.19 -14.48 7.46
CA GLN A 155 18.76 -15.63 8.18
C GLN A 155 17.82 -16.84 8.20
N LEU A 156 16.50 -16.61 8.34
CA LEU A 156 15.50 -17.68 8.33
C LEU A 156 15.40 -18.35 6.95
N ILE A 157 15.41 -17.58 5.86
CA ILE A 157 15.32 -18.15 4.51
C ILE A 157 16.60 -18.89 4.12
N ASP A 158 17.77 -18.36 4.49
CA ASP A 158 19.06 -19.00 4.20
C ASP A 158 19.20 -20.32 4.95
N LYS A 159 18.80 -20.36 6.23
CA LYS A 159 18.74 -21.61 6.99
C LYS A 159 17.84 -22.66 6.32
N MET A 160 16.65 -22.27 5.89
CA MET A 160 15.71 -23.19 5.23
C MET A 160 16.24 -23.70 3.88
N LYS A 161 16.96 -22.87 3.15
CA LYS A 161 17.63 -23.23 1.89
C LYS A 161 18.75 -24.25 2.12
N GLU A 162 19.62 -24.00 3.10
CA GLU A 162 20.70 -24.90 3.50
C GLU A 162 20.16 -26.27 3.92
N GLU A 163 19.13 -26.29 4.78
CA GLU A 163 18.47 -27.52 5.23
C GLU A 163 17.85 -28.34 4.08
N ARG A 164 17.48 -27.68 2.98
CA ARG A 164 16.92 -28.32 1.77
C ARG A 164 17.97 -28.57 0.68
N GLY A 165 19.23 -28.21 0.88
CA GLY A 165 20.30 -28.36 -0.11
C GLY A 165 20.12 -27.49 -1.36
N ILE A 166 19.44 -26.35 -1.23
CA ILE A 166 19.19 -25.40 -2.33
C ILE A 166 20.07 -24.16 -2.10
N THR A 167 20.82 -23.73 -3.10
CA THR A 167 21.59 -22.48 -3.08
C THR A 167 20.77 -21.28 -3.56
#